data_AF-A0A7Y1TW86-F1
#
_entry.id   AF-A0A7Y1TW86-F1
#
_cell.length_a   1.000
_cell.length_b   1.000
_cell.length_c   1.000
_cell.angle_alpha   90.00
_cell.angle_beta   90.00
_cell.angle_gamma   90.00
#
_symmetry.space_group_name_H-M   'P 1'
#
loop_
_entity.id
_entity.type
_entity.pdbx_description
1 polymer ?
#
loop_
_entity_poly.entity_id
_entity_poly.type
_entity_poly.pdbx_seq_one_letter_code
_entity_poly.pdbx_strand_id
1 'polypeptide(L)'
;MKSAVQLHAHTVSEIEFQPASIDIWDAKYRLVAKDGSNIDESIDDTYARVARALAEVEPEDKREHFHAQFLWALRSGAIPAGRIISNAGAQAHKPATSTINCTVSGTVGDSMDNILNKVHEA
;
A
#
# COMPACT_ATOMS: atom_id res chain seq x y z
N MET A 1 20.73 -34.29 27.72
CA MET A 1 19.48 -33.53 27.47
C MET A 1 19.86 -32.29 26.68
N LYS A 2 19.53 -32.22 25.39
CA LYS A 2 19.82 -31.04 24.56
C LYS A 2 18.83 -29.94 24.94
N SER A 3 19.36 -28.84 25.44
CA SER A 3 18.61 -27.66 25.87
C SER A 3 17.79 -27.13 24.70
N ALA A 4 16.49 -26.94 24.91
CA ALA A 4 15.61 -26.33 23.92
C ALA A 4 16.09 -24.90 23.65
N VAL A 5 16.36 -24.58 22.39
CA VAL A 5 16.67 -23.23 21.96
C VAL A 5 15.45 -22.36 22.28
N GLN A 6 15.60 -21.43 23.21
CA GLN A 6 14.61 -20.38 23.47
C GLN A 6 14.60 -19.42 22.28
N LEU A 7 13.73 -19.70 21.30
CA LEU A 7 13.37 -18.77 20.26
C LEU A 7 12.63 -17.61 20.92
N HIS A 8 13.35 -16.51 21.19
CA HIS A 8 12.73 -15.26 21.56
C HIS A 8 11.95 -14.77 20.34
N ALA A 9 10.63 -14.60 20.49
CA ALA A 9 9.80 -14.06 19.42
C ALA A 9 10.13 -12.57 19.26
N HIS A 10 10.92 -12.24 18.24
CA HIS A 10 11.19 -10.84 17.88
C HIS A 10 9.90 -10.20 17.38
N THR A 11 9.63 -8.98 17.86
CA THR A 11 8.57 -8.15 17.29
C THR A 11 8.98 -7.71 15.89
N VAL A 12 8.03 -7.64 14.94
CA VAL A 12 8.33 -7.25 13.53
C VAL A 12 9.06 -5.90 13.46
N SER A 13 8.82 -5.02 14.44
CA SER A 13 9.48 -3.71 14.60
C SER A 13 10.97 -3.77 14.94
N GLU A 14 11.52 -4.90 15.38
CA GLU A 14 12.95 -5.06 15.72
C GLU A 14 13.79 -5.52 14.52
N ILE A 15 13.17 -5.89 13.40
CA ILE A 15 13.86 -6.38 12.23
C ILE A 15 14.17 -5.19 11.31
N GLU A 16 15.45 -4.90 11.14
CA GLU A 16 15.88 -3.87 10.20
C GLU A 16 15.49 -4.21 8.76
N PHE A 17 15.14 -3.18 7.98
CA PHE A 17 14.85 -3.34 6.57
C PHE A 17 16.11 -3.77 5.82
N GLN A 18 15.94 -4.73 4.92
CA GLN A 18 17.00 -5.13 4.00
C GLN A 18 17.28 -3.96 3.03
N PRO A 19 18.54 -3.75 2.60
CA PRO A 19 18.87 -2.71 1.62
C PRO A 19 17.99 -2.77 0.36
N ALA A 20 17.75 -3.97 -0.16
CA ALA A 20 16.87 -4.17 -1.31
C ALA A 20 15.42 -3.72 -1.06
N SER A 21 14.90 -3.84 0.16
CA SER A 21 13.56 -3.35 0.52
C SER A 21 13.51 -1.82 0.49
N ILE A 22 14.58 -1.16 0.95
CA ILE A 22 14.70 0.30 0.93
C ILE A 22 14.77 0.79 -0.52
N ASP A 23 15.58 0.14 -1.36
CA ASP A 23 15.70 0.48 -2.79
C ASP A 23 14.36 0.34 -3.53
N ILE A 24 13.63 -0.75 -3.26
CA ILE A 24 12.31 -0.98 -3.87
C ILE A 24 11.30 0.06 -3.38
N TRP A 25 11.30 0.39 -2.09
CA TRP A 25 10.43 1.42 -1.55
C TRP A 25 10.68 2.77 -2.21
N ASP A 26 11.94 3.21 -2.28
CA ASP A 26 12.32 4.48 -2.90
C ASP A 26 11.88 4.53 -4.38
N ALA A 27 12.12 3.46 -5.13
CA ALA A 27 11.82 3.42 -6.56
C ALA A 27 10.33 3.26 -6.90
N LYS A 28 9.51 2.64 -6.04
CA LYS A 28 8.13 2.21 -6.40
C LYS A 28 7.03 2.78 -5.51
N TYR A 29 7.33 3.04 -4.25
CA TYR A 29 6.32 3.28 -3.22
C TYR A 29 6.41 4.65 -2.57
N ARG A 30 7.60 5.22 -2.47
CA ARG A 30 7.83 6.58 -1.99
C ARG A 30 7.03 7.57 -2.82
N LEU A 31 6.27 8.43 -2.16
CA LEU A 31 5.60 9.52 -2.84
C LEU A 31 6.61 10.63 -3.15
N VAL A 32 6.72 10.97 -4.42
CA VAL A 32 7.59 12.03 -4.94
C VAL A 32 6.72 12.97 -5.76
N ALA A 33 6.89 14.27 -5.59
CA ALA A 33 6.20 15.27 -6.39
C ALA A 33 6.79 15.35 -7.81
N LYS A 34 6.08 16.08 -8.69
CA LYS A 34 6.48 16.21 -10.10
C LYS A 34 7.82 16.92 -10.31
N ASP A 35 8.22 17.76 -9.36
CA ASP A 35 9.51 18.45 -9.36
C ASP A 35 10.66 17.59 -8.81
N GLY A 36 10.38 16.34 -8.43
CA GLY A 36 11.35 15.40 -7.87
C GLY A 36 11.55 15.53 -6.37
N SER A 37 10.81 16.41 -5.67
CA SER A 37 10.88 16.48 -4.20
C SER A 37 10.21 15.26 -3.56
N ASN A 38 10.89 14.66 -2.58
CA ASN A 38 10.32 13.58 -1.79
C ASN A 38 9.24 14.14 -0.87
N ILE A 39 8.03 13.58 -0.97
CA ILE A 39 6.91 13.91 -0.08
C ILE A 39 6.94 12.99 1.14
N ASP A 40 7.19 11.70 0.93
CA ASP A 40 7.47 10.77 2.02
C ASP A 40 8.99 10.77 2.28
N GLU A 41 9.44 11.31 3.41
CA GLU A 41 10.86 11.31 3.76
C GLU A 41 11.34 9.94 4.26
N SER A 42 10.44 9.15 4.83
CA SER A 42 10.71 7.82 5.37
C SER A 42 9.58 6.83 5.03
N ILE A 43 9.84 5.53 5.23
CA ILE A 43 8.82 4.49 5.12
C ILE A 43 7.66 4.75 6.09
N ASP A 44 7.95 5.32 7.27
CA ASP A 44 6.93 5.63 8.26
C ASP A 44 5.99 6.77 7.79
N ASP A 45 6.52 7.73 7.03
CA ASP A 45 5.70 8.78 6.40
C ASP A 45 4.75 8.18 5.35
N THR A 46 5.22 7.21 4.57
CA THR A 46 4.36 6.42 3.67
C THR A 46 3.25 5.74 4.47
N TYR A 47 3.55 5.13 5.62
CA TYR A 47 2.54 4.49 6.46
C TYR A 47 1.54 5.50 7.04
N ALA A 48 2.01 6.64 7.54
CA ALA A 48 1.16 7.70 8.07
C ALA A 48 0.20 8.25 7.00
N ARG A 49 0.70 8.51 5.80
CA ARG A 49 -0.11 8.96 4.66
C ARG A 49 -1.19 7.95 4.30
N VAL A 50 -0.82 6.66 4.17
CA VAL A 50 -1.77 5.60 3.83
C VAL A 50 -2.81 5.43 4.94
N ALA A 51 -2.39 5.42 6.21
CA ALA A 51 -3.30 5.33 7.35
C ALA A 51 -4.30 6.51 7.39
N ARG A 52 -3.84 7.74 7.10
CA ARG A 52 -4.70 8.92 7.02
C ARG A 52 -5.72 8.79 5.89
N ALA A 53 -5.27 8.41 4.70
CA ALA A 53 -6.17 8.22 3.56
C ALA A 53 -7.22 7.12 3.80
N LEU A 54 -6.87 6.05 4.51
CA LEU A 54 -7.82 5.01 4.92
C LEU A 54 -8.79 5.50 6.01
N ALA A 55 -8.32 6.33 6.95
CA ALA A 55 -9.19 6.87 7.99
C ALA A 55 -10.18 7.91 7.45
N GLU A 56 -9.87 8.63 6.38
CA GLU A 56 -10.74 9.68 5.82
C GLU A 56 -12.07 9.15 5.29
N VAL A 57 -12.14 7.87 4.89
CA VAL A 57 -13.40 7.25 4.44
C VAL A 57 -14.32 6.85 5.59
N GLU A 58 -13.80 6.82 6.82
CA GLU A 58 -14.58 6.51 8.02
C GLU A 58 -15.42 7.72 8.48
N PRO A 59 -16.48 7.49 9.29
CA PRO A 59 -17.24 8.55 9.95
C PRO A 59 -16.33 9.51 10.73
N GLU A 60 -16.63 10.81 10.66
CA GLU A 60 -15.78 11.88 11.18
C GLU A 60 -15.38 11.69 12.65
N ASP A 61 -16.32 11.25 13.49
CA ASP A 61 -16.13 10.99 14.92
C ASP A 61 -15.19 9.81 15.22
N LYS A 62 -14.90 8.97 14.23
CA LYS A 62 -14.06 7.77 14.37
C LYS A 62 -12.73 7.85 13.64
N ARG A 63 -12.51 8.88 12.82
CA ARG A 63 -11.32 8.97 11.95
C ARG A 63 -10.01 8.90 12.74
N GLU A 64 -9.89 9.63 13.85
CA GLU A 64 -8.67 9.61 14.65
C GLU A 64 -8.44 8.25 15.33
N HIS A 65 -9.51 7.59 15.77
CA HIS A 65 -9.41 6.23 16.30
C HIS A 65 -8.87 5.27 15.24
N PHE A 66 -9.48 5.25 14.05
CA PHE A 66 -9.06 4.35 12.98
C PHE A 66 -7.70 4.71 12.38
N HIS A 67 -7.35 6.00 12.29
CA HIS A 67 -6.02 6.44 11.88
C HIS A 67 -4.94 5.79 12.76
N ALA A 68 -5.12 5.83 14.09
CA ALA A 68 -4.18 5.20 15.01
C ALA A 68 -4.13 3.67 14.83
N GLN A 69 -5.27 3.01 14.61
CA GLN A 69 -5.33 1.57 14.37
C GLN A 69 -4.65 1.17 13.05
N PHE A 70 -4.91 1.88 11.96
CA PHE A 70 -4.30 1.62 10.65
C PHE A 70 -2.79 1.84 10.67
N LEU A 71 -2.33 2.93 11.30
CA LEU A 71 -0.91 3.22 11.43
C LEU A 71 -0.19 2.13 12.24
N TRP A 72 -0.80 1.70 13.36
CA TRP A 72 -0.28 0.57 14.13
C TRP A 72 -0.21 -0.72 13.31
N ALA A 73 -1.26 -1.03 12.54
CA ALA A 73 -1.31 -2.25 11.72
C ALA A 73 -0.22 -2.25 10.62
N LEU A 74 -0.04 -1.12 9.92
CA LEU A 74 1.00 -0.96 8.90
C LEU A 74 2.40 -1.15 9.50
N ARG A 75 2.68 -0.49 10.63
CA ARG A 75 3.95 -0.65 11.36
C ARG A 75 4.16 -2.07 11.89
N SER A 76 3.09 -2.81 12.12
CA SER A 76 3.10 -4.21 12.56
C SER A 76 3.19 -5.21 11.40
N GLY A 77 3.31 -4.74 10.15
CA GLY A 77 3.53 -5.58 8.97
C GLY A 77 2.27 -5.95 8.18
N ALA A 78 1.10 -5.39 8.51
CA ALA A 78 -0.09 -5.53 7.68
C ALA A 78 0.00 -4.60 6.47
N ILE A 79 0.70 -5.02 5.41
CA ILE A 79 1.02 -4.18 4.24
C ILE A 79 0.00 -4.39 3.10
N PRO A 80 -0.76 -3.34 2.70
CA PRO A 80 -1.63 -3.38 1.52
C PRO A 80 -0.89 -3.61 0.20
N ALA A 81 -1.66 -3.90 -0.85
CA ALA A 81 -1.11 -4.08 -2.20
C ALA A 81 -0.42 -2.80 -2.73
N GLY A 82 0.57 -2.97 -3.60
CA GLY A 82 1.47 -1.89 -4.01
C GLY A 82 0.80 -0.63 -4.58
N ARG A 83 -0.33 -0.77 -5.30
CA ARG A 83 -1.12 0.38 -5.81
C ARG A 83 -1.77 1.19 -4.70
N ILE A 84 -2.11 0.58 -3.57
CA ILE A 84 -2.65 1.29 -2.40
C ILE A 84 -1.51 2.09 -1.76
N ILE A 85 -0.36 1.45 -1.50
CA ILE A 85 0.81 2.09 -0.90
C ILE A 85 1.27 3.33 -1.71
N SER A 86 1.39 3.20 -3.03
CA SER A 86 1.93 4.26 -3.91
C SER A 86 0.96 5.44 -4.15
N ASN A 87 -0.35 5.23 -4.01
CA ASN A 87 -1.37 6.17 -4.51
C ASN A 87 -2.38 6.67 -3.46
N ALA A 88 -2.61 5.98 -2.34
CA ALA A 88 -3.56 6.44 -1.33
C ALA A 88 -3.07 7.76 -0.70
N GLY A 89 -3.88 8.81 -0.69
CA GLY A 89 -3.49 10.13 -0.18
C GLY A 89 -2.53 10.91 -1.10
N ALA A 90 -2.31 10.46 -2.35
CA ALA A 90 -1.39 11.09 -3.30
C ALA A 90 -2.06 11.99 -4.34
N GLN A 91 -3.37 12.27 -4.22
CA GLN A 91 -4.20 12.87 -5.28
C GLN A 91 -3.67 14.23 -5.77
N ALA A 92 -3.10 15.03 -4.87
CA ALA A 92 -2.50 16.32 -5.21
C ALA A 92 -1.27 16.20 -6.14
N HIS A 93 -0.53 15.09 -6.05
CA HIS A 93 0.71 14.86 -6.79
C HIS A 93 0.50 13.92 -8.00
N LYS A 94 -0.45 12.96 -7.87
CA LYS A 94 -0.79 11.94 -8.87
C LYS A 94 -2.32 11.94 -9.16
N PRO A 95 -2.84 12.92 -9.91
CA PRO A 95 -4.30 13.17 -10.02
C PRO A 95 -5.13 12.16 -10.85
N ALA A 96 -4.57 11.02 -11.25
CA ALA A 96 -5.30 10.02 -12.08
C ALA A 96 -4.88 8.58 -11.74
N THR A 97 -4.66 8.29 -10.47
CA THR A 97 -4.19 6.97 -10.02
C THR A 97 -5.26 6.19 -9.30
N SER A 98 -5.37 4.90 -9.63
CA SER A 98 -6.27 3.96 -8.97
C SER A 98 -5.56 3.22 -7.83
N THR A 99 -6.31 2.91 -6.78
CA THR A 99 -5.92 2.01 -5.68
C THR A 99 -6.35 0.55 -5.94
N ILE A 100 -7.09 0.28 -7.02
CA ILE A 100 -7.50 -1.06 -7.43
C ILE A 100 -6.28 -1.84 -7.92
N ASN A 101 -6.07 -3.02 -7.34
CA ASN A 101 -5.00 -3.93 -7.74
C ASN A 101 -5.46 -5.00 -8.74
N CYS A 102 -6.62 -5.59 -8.47
CA CYS A 102 -7.16 -6.69 -9.26
C CYS A 102 -8.45 -6.25 -9.96
N THR A 103 -8.55 -6.56 -11.25
CA THR A 103 -9.79 -6.49 -12.02
C THR A 103 -10.07 -7.86 -12.62
N VAL A 104 -11.35 -8.16 -12.83
CA VAL A 104 -11.78 -9.33 -13.58
C VAL A 104 -12.57 -8.78 -14.74
N SER A 105 -12.21 -9.21 -15.96
CA SER A 105 -13.01 -8.88 -17.15
C SER A 105 -14.43 -9.40 -16.96
N GLY A 106 -15.41 -8.70 -17.56
CA GLY A 106 -16.74 -9.27 -17.70
C GLY A 106 -16.71 -10.61 -18.43
N THR A 107 -17.81 -11.37 -18.36
CA THR A 107 -17.93 -12.67 -19.03
C THR A 107 -17.63 -12.53 -20.52
N VAL A 108 -16.65 -13.32 -20.99
CA VAL A 108 -16.29 -13.43 -22.41
C VAL A 108 -17.00 -14.65 -22.98
N GLY A 109 -17.91 -14.41 -23.91
CA GLY A 109 -18.55 -15.47 -24.70
C GLY A 109 -17.58 -16.05 -25.72
N ASP A 110 -17.80 -17.32 -26.10
CA ASP A 110 -16.96 -18.03 -27.06
C ASP A 110 -17.27 -17.61 -28.52
N SER A 111 -16.97 -16.36 -28.84
CA SER A 111 -17.03 -15.82 -30.21
C SER A 111 -15.97 -14.73 -30.42
N MET A 112 -15.46 -14.60 -31.64
CA MET A 112 -14.47 -13.57 -31.97
C MET A 112 -14.99 -12.15 -31.70
N ASP A 113 -16.25 -11.89 -32.02
CA ASP A 113 -16.88 -10.59 -31.75
C ASP A 113 -16.89 -10.26 -30.26
N ASN A 114 -17.23 -11.25 -29.42
CA ASN A 114 -17.28 -11.03 -27.98
C ASN A 114 -15.88 -10.84 -27.38
N ILE A 115 -14.91 -11.65 -27.80
CA ILE A 115 -13.51 -11.54 -27.40
C ILE A 115 -12.97 -10.14 -27.74
N LEU A 116 -13.13 -9.69 -28.99
CA LEU A 116 -12.59 -8.39 -29.43
C LEU A 116 -13.27 -7.21 -28.75
N ASN A 117 -14.58 -7.26 -28.55
CA ASN A 117 -15.30 -6.21 -27.81
C ASN A 117 -14.82 -6.13 -26.34
N LYS A 118 -14.61 -7.28 -25.68
CA LYS A 118 -14.18 -7.31 -24.28
C LYS A 118 -12.73 -6.87 -24.06
N VAL A 119 -11.86 -7.04 -25.05
CA VAL A 119 -10.48 -6.51 -24.99
C VAL A 119 -10.45 -4.98 -24.88
N HIS A 120 -11.39 -4.26 -25.51
CA HIS A 120 -11.43 -2.80 -25.44
C HIS A 120 -11.92 -2.27 -24.07
N GLU A 121 -12.62 -3.09 -23.28
CA GLU A 121 -13.12 -2.73 -21.96
C GLU A 121 -12.07 -2.91 -20.83
N ALA A 122 -11.02 -3.68 -21.08
CA ALA A 122 -9.98 -4.04 -20.12
C ALA A 122 -8.85 -3.00 -20.04
#